data_AF-A0A246SPD7-F1
#
_entry.id   AF-A0A246SPD7-F1
#
_cell.length_a   1.000
_cell.length_b   1.000
_cell.length_c   1.000
_cell.angle_alpha   90.00
_cell.angle_beta   90.00
_cell.angle_gamma   90.00
#
_symmetry.space_group_name_H-M   'P 1'
#
loop_
_entity.id
_entity.type
_entity.pdbx_description
1 polymer ?
#
loop_
_entity_poly.entity_id
_entity_poly.type
_entity_poly.pdbx_seq_one_letter_code
_entity_poly.pdbx_strand_id
1 'polypeptide(L)'
;MIGKWRVSHATMAGLLAAALVLAGCGGRPVGVMQAAGTVPSGTSKVDLLVATTRAADDNPAVLFSGERGTGLAVNAVDVSIPPDANRKVGQVQWPKRLPADPLRDFVTVSVDPLEGERAGETWLKTHMPKSRRVLVFVHGFNNRYEDAVYRFAQIVHDSHADVAPVVFTWPSRASIFDYNYDKESTNYSRDALEELLTRTAANPAVGDITVMAHSMGTWLTVEALRQMAIRNGHVAGKINNVILASPDLDVDVFGRQFASLGKDKPHFTIFVSQDDRALALSRRISGNIDRLGQIDPSAEPYRSKLEAAGITVLDLTKLKGGDRLNHGKFAESPEVVKLIGDRLIAGQTITDSNVGLGEAVGAVAMGAAQTAGSAVGVAVSTPIAIFDPRTRRNYDAQLKRLGQSMNNTVGSVGDSVGAGLPESQ
;
A
#
# COMPACT_ATOMS: atom_id res chain seq x y z
N MET A 1 -40.49 10.78 -35.43
CA MET A 1 -40.04 12.15 -35.10
C MET A 1 -38.79 12.05 -34.25
N ILE A 2 -37.60 12.21 -34.84
CA ILE A 2 -36.33 12.22 -34.10
C ILE A 2 -36.00 13.67 -33.77
N GLY A 3 -36.18 14.05 -32.50
CA GLY A 3 -35.89 15.41 -32.03
C GLY A 3 -34.39 15.70 -32.07
N LYS A 4 -33.96 16.59 -32.97
CA LYS A 4 -32.59 17.10 -32.99
C LYS A 4 -32.37 18.00 -31.76
N TRP A 5 -31.68 17.49 -30.74
CA TRP A 5 -31.16 18.31 -29.65
C TRP A 5 -30.10 19.26 -30.20
N ARG A 6 -30.44 20.54 -30.35
CA ARG A 6 -29.48 21.61 -30.67
C ARG A 6 -28.79 22.04 -29.37
N VAL A 7 -27.59 21.52 -29.12
CA VAL A 7 -26.71 22.07 -28.09
C VAL A 7 -26.29 23.48 -28.52
N SER A 8 -26.50 24.48 -27.67
CA SER A 8 -26.16 25.86 -28.02
C SER A 8 -24.64 26.04 -28.11
N HIS A 9 -24.16 26.91 -28.99
CA HIS A 9 -22.73 27.21 -29.14
C HIS A 9 -22.10 27.69 -27.82
N ALA A 10 -22.87 28.37 -26.96
CA ALA A 10 -22.43 28.78 -25.63
C ALA A 10 -22.26 27.59 -24.67
N THR A 11 -23.13 26.59 -24.74
CA THR A 11 -23.01 25.35 -23.95
C THR A 11 -21.80 24.52 -24.42
N MET A 12 -21.56 24.47 -25.73
CA MET A 12 -20.42 23.75 -26.29
C MET A 12 -19.09 24.45 -25.98
N ALA A 13 -19.05 25.79 -26.03
CA ALA A 13 -17.91 26.58 -25.61
C ALA A 13 -17.64 26.48 -24.10
N GLY A 14 -18.69 26.46 -23.27
CA GLY A 14 -18.58 26.24 -21.83
C GLY A 14 -18.01 24.86 -21.47
N LEU A 15 -18.45 23.80 -22.17
CA LEU A 15 -17.91 22.45 -22.02
C LEU A 15 -16.46 22.34 -22.49
N LEU A 16 -16.09 23.01 -23.59
CA LEU A 16 -14.70 23.07 -24.07
C LEU A 16 -13.78 23.85 -23.12
N ALA A 17 -14.24 24.98 -22.58
CA ALA A 17 -13.47 25.77 -21.62
C ALA A 17 -13.30 25.01 -20.29
N ALA A 18 -14.34 24.33 -19.80
CA ALA A 18 -14.24 23.43 -18.66
C ALA A 18 -13.28 22.26 -18.93
N ALA A 19 -13.29 21.69 -20.14
CA ALA A 19 -12.37 20.62 -20.53
C ALA A 19 -10.91 21.09 -20.63
N LEU A 20 -10.66 22.32 -21.07
CA LEU A 20 -9.32 22.90 -21.14
C LEU A 20 -8.75 23.30 -19.78
N VAL A 21 -9.60 23.75 -18.84
CA VAL A 21 -9.19 24.06 -17.46
C VAL A 21 -8.92 22.78 -16.66
N LEU A 22 -9.62 21.67 -16.96
CA LEU A 22 -9.41 20.38 -16.30
C LEU A 22 -8.27 19.54 -16.91
N ALA A 23 -7.78 19.87 -18.11
CA ALA A 23 -6.63 19.22 -18.73
C ALA A 23 -5.27 19.59 -18.09
N GLY A 24 -5.25 20.56 -17.15
CA GLY A 24 -4.04 21.09 -16.52
C GLY A 24 -3.53 20.30 -15.31
N CYS A 25 -4.27 19.31 -14.79
CA CYS A 25 -3.81 18.48 -13.69
C CYS A 25 -2.98 17.29 -14.22
N GLY A 26 -1.73 17.57 -14.59
CA GLY A 26 -0.75 16.53 -14.90
C GLY A 26 -0.55 15.60 -13.69
N GLY A 27 -0.95 14.33 -13.82
CA GLY A 27 -0.70 13.31 -12.80
C GLY A 27 0.81 13.12 -12.59
N ARG A 28 1.19 12.52 -11.45
CA ARG A 28 2.60 12.25 -11.12
C ARG A 28 3.34 11.58 -12.30
N PRO A 29 4.58 12.02 -12.63
CA PRO A 29 5.42 11.34 -13.61
C PRO A 29 5.64 9.88 -13.22
N VAL A 30 5.63 8.99 -14.22
CA VAL A 30 6.03 7.59 -14.08
C VAL A 30 7.50 7.49 -14.48
N GLY A 31 8.28 6.68 -13.79
CA GLY A 31 9.70 6.50 -14.11
C GLY A 31 10.68 6.95 -13.01
N VAL A 32 10.21 7.20 -11.79
CA VAL A 32 11.06 7.71 -10.70
C VAL A 32 12.06 6.67 -10.17
N MET A 33 11.91 5.40 -10.53
CA MET A 33 12.85 4.34 -10.14
C MET A 33 14.08 4.28 -11.04
N GLN A 34 14.14 5.12 -12.09
CA GLN A 34 15.36 5.26 -12.87
C GLN A 34 16.49 5.79 -11.98
N ALA A 35 17.50 4.95 -11.75
CA ALA A 35 18.64 5.28 -10.90
C ALA A 35 19.43 6.47 -11.44
N ALA A 36 19.70 7.45 -10.59
CA ALA A 36 20.55 8.60 -10.89
C ALA A 36 22.05 8.27 -10.81
N GLY A 37 22.43 7.17 -10.17
CA GLY A 37 23.79 6.60 -10.14
C GLY A 37 24.73 7.21 -9.09
N THR A 38 24.51 8.44 -8.64
CA THR A 38 25.33 9.07 -7.58
C THR A 38 24.45 9.78 -6.56
N VAL A 39 24.88 9.76 -5.29
CA VAL A 39 24.21 10.49 -4.20
C VAL A 39 24.48 11.98 -4.40
N PRO A 40 23.44 12.80 -4.63
CA PRO A 40 23.64 14.23 -4.91
C PRO A 40 24.13 14.99 -3.67
N SER A 41 25.10 15.88 -3.85
CA SER A 41 25.63 16.72 -2.76
C SER A 41 24.52 17.53 -2.08
N GLY A 42 24.54 17.59 -0.75
CA GLY A 42 23.54 18.33 0.04
C GLY A 42 22.23 17.58 0.29
N THR A 43 22.12 16.32 -0.15
CA THR A 43 20.98 15.44 0.17
C THR A 43 21.33 14.45 1.27
N SER A 44 20.30 13.90 1.91
CA SER A 44 20.44 12.73 2.79
C SER A 44 20.18 11.45 2.01
N LYS A 45 20.81 10.34 2.40
CA LYS A 45 20.60 9.02 1.80
C LYS A 45 19.87 8.10 2.77
N VAL A 46 18.93 7.31 2.26
CA VAL A 46 18.29 6.20 2.98
C VAL A 46 18.46 4.92 2.16
N ASP A 47 19.04 3.91 2.79
CA ASP A 47 19.28 2.59 2.20
C ASP A 47 18.15 1.66 2.62
N LEU A 48 17.49 1.02 1.66
CA LEU A 48 16.32 0.17 1.90
C LEU A 48 16.54 -1.24 1.35
N LEU A 49 16.12 -2.26 2.09
CA LEU A 49 15.90 -3.59 1.53
C LEU A 49 14.44 -3.70 1.08
N VAL A 50 14.20 -3.91 -0.20
CA VAL A 50 12.84 -4.01 -0.74
C VAL A 50 12.59 -5.43 -1.22
N ALA A 51 11.68 -6.12 -0.55
CA ALA A 51 11.21 -7.44 -0.93
C ALA A 51 9.84 -7.33 -1.60
N THR A 52 9.63 -8.02 -2.73
CA THR A 52 8.43 -7.86 -3.55
C THR A 52 7.96 -9.16 -4.19
N THR A 53 6.64 -9.32 -4.24
CA THR A 53 5.95 -10.36 -5.02
C THR A 53 5.31 -9.83 -6.30
N ARG A 54 5.63 -8.58 -6.67
CA ARG A 54 5.19 -7.97 -7.92
C ARG A 54 5.91 -8.59 -9.12
N ALA A 55 5.23 -8.67 -10.25
CA ALA A 55 5.85 -9.00 -11.52
C ALA A 55 6.78 -7.86 -11.93
N ALA A 56 7.98 -8.23 -12.40
CA ALA A 56 8.91 -7.27 -12.99
C ALA A 56 8.23 -6.56 -14.18
N ASP A 57 8.60 -5.29 -14.36
CA ASP A 57 8.21 -4.48 -15.51
C ASP A 57 9.43 -4.36 -16.44
N ASP A 58 9.21 -4.47 -17.75
CA ASP A 58 10.29 -4.35 -18.74
C ASP A 58 10.92 -2.94 -18.74
N ASN A 59 10.21 -1.94 -18.19
CA ASN A 59 10.73 -0.60 -18.03
C ASN A 59 11.58 -0.48 -16.74
N PRO A 60 12.91 -0.27 -16.83
CA PRO A 60 13.78 -0.14 -15.67
C PRO A 60 13.46 1.10 -14.82
N ALA A 61 12.72 2.07 -15.35
CA ALA A 61 12.26 3.24 -14.60
C ALA A 61 11.03 2.96 -13.72
N VAL A 62 10.39 1.79 -13.88
CA VAL A 62 9.22 1.32 -13.10
C VAL A 62 9.59 0.12 -12.22
N LEU A 63 10.47 -0.77 -12.72
CA LEU A 63 10.96 -2.00 -12.11
C LEU A 63 9.93 -3.09 -11.86
N PHE A 64 8.82 -2.75 -11.20
CA PHE A 64 7.80 -3.71 -10.80
C PHE A 64 6.40 -3.15 -11.04
N SER A 65 5.57 -3.97 -11.67
CA SER A 65 4.20 -3.61 -12.04
C SER A 65 3.21 -3.79 -10.87
N GLY A 66 1.93 -3.58 -11.16
CA GLY A 66 0.84 -3.95 -10.25
C GLY A 66 0.45 -5.42 -10.32
N GLU A 67 1.07 -6.22 -11.19
CA GLU A 67 0.71 -7.61 -11.40
C GLU A 67 1.49 -8.57 -10.50
N ARG A 68 0.98 -9.80 -10.33
CA ARG A 68 1.60 -10.86 -9.51
C ARG A 68 2.80 -11.45 -10.24
N GLY A 69 3.96 -11.43 -9.59
CA GLY A 69 5.15 -12.17 -9.99
C GLY A 69 5.12 -13.59 -9.44
N THR A 70 6.03 -14.46 -9.86
CA THR A 70 6.04 -15.89 -9.51
C THR A 70 6.86 -16.24 -8.25
N GLY A 71 7.43 -15.24 -7.57
CA GLY A 71 8.27 -15.45 -6.38
C GLY A 71 8.61 -14.16 -5.64
N LEU A 72 9.45 -14.29 -4.61
CA LEU A 72 9.94 -13.17 -3.81
C LEU A 72 11.23 -12.62 -4.41
N ALA A 73 11.16 -11.46 -5.06
CA ALA A 73 12.33 -10.71 -5.50
C ALA A 73 12.80 -9.76 -4.39
N VAL A 74 14.11 -9.53 -4.29
CA VAL A 74 14.71 -8.64 -3.29
C VAL A 74 15.68 -7.68 -3.97
N ASN A 75 15.59 -6.39 -3.64
CA ASN A 75 16.51 -5.36 -4.11
C ASN A 75 17.06 -4.55 -2.93
N ALA A 76 18.30 -4.08 -3.03
CA ALA A 76 18.76 -2.93 -2.28
C ALA A 76 18.40 -1.67 -3.07
N VAL A 77 17.80 -0.68 -2.41
CA VAL A 77 17.39 0.59 -3.04
C VAL A 77 17.89 1.75 -2.19
N ASP A 78 18.68 2.63 -2.81
CA ASP A 78 19.14 3.85 -2.19
C ASP A 78 18.26 5.01 -2.66
N VAL A 79 17.70 5.77 -1.72
CA VAL A 79 16.87 6.96 -2.00
C VAL A 79 17.55 8.19 -1.44
N SER A 80 17.72 9.22 -2.26
CA SER A 80 18.12 10.54 -1.80
C SER A 80 16.91 11.37 -1.41
N ILE A 81 17.06 12.10 -0.31
CA ILE A 81 16.03 12.95 0.28
C ILE A 81 16.53 14.40 0.28
N PRO A 82 15.75 15.35 -0.23
CA PRO A 82 16.15 16.75 -0.31
C PRO A 82 16.39 17.35 1.08
N PRO A 83 17.18 18.43 1.21
CA PRO A 83 17.39 19.09 2.50
C PRO A 83 16.08 19.56 3.12
N ASP A 84 15.99 19.55 4.45
CA ASP A 84 14.82 20.00 5.21
C ASP A 84 14.36 21.41 4.84
N ALA A 85 15.30 22.30 4.53
CA ALA A 85 15.01 23.67 4.09
C ALA A 85 14.20 23.74 2.77
N ASN A 86 14.23 22.68 1.97
CA ASN A 86 13.62 22.62 0.63
C ASN A 86 12.42 21.66 0.55
N ARG A 87 12.07 20.99 1.66
CA ARG A 87 10.97 20.01 1.69
C ARG A 87 10.01 20.27 2.84
N LYS A 88 8.86 19.60 2.78
CA LYS A 88 7.92 19.55 3.89
C LYS A 88 8.07 18.21 4.58
N VAL A 89 8.59 18.22 5.81
CA VAL A 89 8.69 17.03 6.67
C VAL A 89 7.33 16.34 6.77
N GLY A 90 7.31 15.02 6.65
CA GLY A 90 6.10 14.21 6.56
C GLY A 90 5.50 14.06 5.16
N GLN A 91 6.10 14.66 4.13
CA GLN A 91 5.64 14.52 2.75
C GLN A 91 6.75 14.01 1.85
N VAL A 92 6.40 13.06 0.98
CA VAL A 92 7.26 12.69 -0.14
C VAL A 92 7.17 13.79 -1.19
N GLN A 93 8.31 14.41 -1.50
CA GLN A 93 8.37 15.41 -2.57
C GLN A 93 8.57 14.72 -3.90
N TRP A 94 7.46 14.54 -4.60
CA TRP A 94 7.41 13.91 -5.91
C TRP A 94 7.87 14.89 -7.00
N PRO A 95 8.72 14.45 -7.94
CA PRO A 95 9.11 15.28 -9.06
C PRO A 95 7.89 15.66 -9.91
N LYS A 96 7.83 16.90 -10.35
CA LYS A 96 6.78 17.37 -11.29
C LYS A 96 7.10 16.98 -12.74
N ARG A 97 8.36 16.72 -13.04
CA ARG A 97 8.91 16.31 -14.34
C ARG A 97 10.16 15.48 -14.13
N LEU A 98 10.49 14.62 -15.08
CA LEU A 98 11.75 13.87 -15.09
C LEU A 98 12.77 14.53 -16.04
N PRO A 99 14.08 14.47 -15.73
CA PRO A 99 14.67 13.91 -14.51
C PRO A 99 14.35 14.77 -13.27
N ALA A 100 14.33 14.13 -12.10
CA ALA A 100 14.01 14.76 -10.82
C ALA A 100 15.13 15.70 -10.33
N ASP A 101 14.79 16.75 -9.58
CA ASP A 101 15.75 17.67 -8.95
C ASP A 101 16.04 17.20 -7.51
N PRO A 102 17.21 16.61 -7.21
CA PRO A 102 17.45 16.00 -5.90
C PRO A 102 17.51 16.99 -4.73
N LEU A 103 17.65 18.29 -5.00
CA LEU A 103 17.56 19.31 -3.97
C LEU A 103 16.12 19.70 -3.63
N ARG A 104 15.13 19.17 -4.36
CA ARG A 104 13.70 19.45 -4.18
C ARG A 104 12.82 18.21 -4.11
N ASP A 105 13.24 17.13 -4.76
CA ASP A 105 12.48 15.91 -5.00
C ASP A 105 13.20 14.70 -4.40
N PHE A 106 12.45 13.65 -4.08
CA PHE A 106 13.01 12.34 -3.76
C PHE A 106 13.53 11.69 -5.05
N VAL A 107 14.75 11.15 -5.01
CA VAL A 107 15.38 10.53 -6.19
C VAL A 107 15.98 9.18 -5.84
N THR A 108 15.64 8.17 -6.65
CA THR A 108 16.28 6.86 -6.63
C THR A 108 17.73 7.00 -7.07
N VAL A 109 18.66 6.69 -6.16
CA VAL A 109 20.10 6.76 -6.41
C VAL A 109 20.59 5.48 -7.07
N SER A 110 20.27 4.32 -6.49
CA SER A 110 20.61 3.00 -7.03
C SER A 110 19.49 2.00 -6.75
N VAL A 111 19.48 0.94 -7.57
CA VAL A 111 18.61 -0.22 -7.41
C VAL A 111 19.43 -1.43 -7.78
N ASP A 112 19.79 -2.23 -6.79
CA ASP A 112 20.66 -3.38 -6.94
C ASP A 112 19.85 -4.66 -6.63
N PRO A 113 19.53 -5.48 -7.65
CA PRO A 113 18.92 -6.79 -7.42
C PRO A 113 19.82 -7.67 -6.56
N LEU A 114 19.24 -8.26 -5.51
CA LEU A 114 19.94 -9.16 -4.61
C LEU A 114 19.56 -10.60 -4.94
N GLU A 115 20.46 -11.30 -5.62
CA GLU A 115 20.24 -12.67 -6.03
C GLU A 115 20.39 -13.64 -4.86
N GLY A 116 19.28 -14.32 -4.54
CA GLY A 116 19.22 -15.37 -3.52
C GLY A 116 19.22 -14.86 -2.08
N GLU A 117 18.91 -15.78 -1.17
CA GLU A 117 18.66 -15.48 0.25
C GLU A 117 19.89 -14.85 0.94
N ARG A 118 21.08 -15.37 0.63
CA ARG A 118 22.35 -14.96 1.24
C ARG A 118 22.69 -13.49 0.95
N ALA A 119 22.29 -12.96 -0.20
CA ALA A 119 22.55 -11.57 -0.56
C ALA A 119 21.74 -10.62 0.34
N GLY A 120 20.44 -10.91 0.55
CA GLY A 120 19.60 -10.15 1.47
C GLY A 120 20.07 -10.24 2.93
N GLU A 121 20.48 -11.42 3.39
CA GLU A 121 21.06 -11.59 4.73
C GLU A 121 22.35 -10.78 4.93
N THR A 122 23.20 -10.77 3.89
CA THR A 122 24.45 -10.00 3.88
C THR A 122 24.15 -8.50 3.91
N TRP A 123 23.17 -8.05 3.13
CA TRP A 123 22.73 -6.65 3.16
C TRP A 123 22.26 -6.25 4.56
N LEU A 124 21.39 -7.04 5.19
CA LEU A 124 20.91 -6.78 6.55
C LEU A 124 22.07 -6.70 7.53
N LYS A 125 23.03 -7.63 7.47
CA LYS A 125 24.21 -7.62 8.35
C LYS A 125 25.04 -6.34 8.19
N THR A 126 25.23 -5.86 6.96
CA THR A 126 26.07 -4.69 6.66
C THR A 126 25.39 -3.37 7.02
N HIS A 127 24.06 -3.29 6.91
CA HIS A 127 23.27 -2.08 7.19
C HIS A 127 22.60 -2.10 8.57
N MET A 128 22.94 -3.08 9.42
CA MET A 128 22.36 -3.21 10.75
C MET A 128 22.86 -2.09 11.68
N PRO A 129 21.97 -1.33 12.34
CA PRO A 129 22.37 -0.38 13.36
C PRO A 129 22.90 -1.08 14.62
N LYS A 130 23.50 -0.30 15.53
CA LYS A 130 23.99 -0.81 16.82
C LYS A 130 22.87 -1.42 17.68
N SER A 131 21.66 -0.89 17.56
CA SER A 131 20.48 -1.44 18.26
C SER A 131 20.02 -2.79 17.71
N ARG A 132 20.52 -3.22 16.54
CA ARG A 132 20.15 -4.49 15.87
C ARG A 132 18.65 -4.62 15.58
N ARG A 133 17.96 -3.48 15.45
CA ARG A 133 16.52 -3.41 15.16
C ARG A 133 16.27 -3.40 13.67
N VAL A 134 15.26 -4.14 13.24
CA VAL A 134 14.70 -4.08 11.87
C VAL A 134 13.30 -3.49 11.94
N LEU A 135 13.00 -2.56 11.04
CA LEU A 135 11.65 -2.07 10.82
C LEU A 135 11.15 -2.57 9.45
N VAL A 136 10.18 -3.47 9.47
CA VAL A 136 9.52 -3.98 8.26
C VAL A 136 8.27 -3.16 7.98
N PHE A 137 8.15 -2.57 6.80
CA PHE A 137 6.98 -1.83 6.37
C PHE A 137 6.17 -2.56 5.30
N VAL A 138 4.86 -2.66 5.52
CA VAL A 138 3.90 -3.28 4.59
C VAL A 138 2.89 -2.24 4.14
N HIS A 139 2.92 -1.87 2.86
CA HIS A 139 2.05 -0.83 2.32
C HIS A 139 0.58 -1.25 2.23
N GLY A 140 -0.29 -0.27 2.02
CA GLY A 140 -1.73 -0.46 1.88
C GLY A 140 -2.22 -0.58 0.43
N PHE A 141 -3.54 -0.49 0.28
CA PHE A 141 -4.23 -0.49 -1.01
C PHE A 141 -3.88 0.72 -1.87
N ASN A 142 -4.00 0.58 -3.19
CA ASN A 142 -3.88 1.68 -4.16
C ASN A 142 -2.45 2.29 -4.22
N ASN A 143 -1.43 1.44 -4.12
CA ASN A 143 -0.01 1.79 -4.13
C ASN A 143 0.76 1.15 -5.30
N ARG A 144 1.61 1.94 -5.95
CA ARG A 144 2.68 1.43 -6.83
C ARG A 144 3.90 0.99 -6.02
N TYR A 145 4.88 0.40 -6.70
CA TYR A 145 6.14 -0.01 -6.07
C TYR A 145 6.89 1.20 -5.49
N GLU A 146 7.07 2.24 -6.31
CA GLU A 146 7.73 3.49 -5.94
C GLU A 146 7.03 4.23 -4.80
N ASP A 147 5.69 4.16 -4.73
CA ASP A 147 4.92 4.79 -3.64
C ASP A 147 5.31 4.19 -2.29
N ALA A 148 5.48 2.87 -2.21
CA ALA A 148 5.84 2.19 -0.98
C ALA A 148 7.31 2.47 -0.58
N VAL A 149 8.22 2.43 -1.56
CA VAL A 149 9.65 2.68 -1.35
C VAL A 149 9.90 4.11 -0.87
N TYR A 150 9.41 5.13 -1.60
CA TYR A 150 9.66 6.53 -1.25
C TYR A 150 8.98 6.93 0.05
N ARG A 151 7.77 6.41 0.30
CA ARG A 151 7.06 6.68 1.55
C ARG A 151 7.79 6.10 2.75
N PHE A 152 8.34 4.91 2.64
CA PHE A 152 9.10 4.34 3.75
C PHE A 152 10.45 5.04 3.94
N ALA A 153 11.14 5.42 2.85
CA ALA A 153 12.33 6.27 2.93
C ALA A 153 12.04 7.56 3.72
N GLN A 154 10.92 8.20 3.42
CA GLN A 154 10.45 9.40 4.13
C GLN A 154 10.19 9.12 5.61
N ILE A 155 9.49 8.04 5.95
CA ILE A 155 9.20 7.67 7.35
C ILE A 155 10.49 7.44 8.13
N VAL A 156 11.42 6.65 7.58
CA VAL A 156 12.69 6.33 8.25
C VAL A 156 13.53 7.58 8.46
N HIS A 157 13.65 8.42 7.43
CA HIS A 157 14.41 9.67 7.52
C HIS A 157 13.81 10.64 8.53
N ASP A 158 12.50 10.85 8.48
CA ASP A 158 11.83 11.83 9.35
C ASP A 158 11.66 11.34 10.78
N SER A 159 11.60 10.03 11.01
CA SER A 159 11.54 9.48 12.36
C SER A 159 12.90 9.45 13.06
N HIS A 160 14.00 9.51 12.30
CA HIS A 160 15.36 9.24 12.80
C HIS A 160 15.45 7.89 13.52
N ALA A 161 14.61 6.92 13.16
CA ALA A 161 14.59 5.61 13.79
C ALA A 161 15.92 4.89 13.55
N ASP A 162 16.58 4.47 14.63
CA ASP A 162 17.79 3.64 14.58
C ASP A 162 17.40 2.18 14.27
N VAL A 163 17.09 1.91 12.99
CA VAL A 163 16.59 0.64 12.47
C VAL A 163 17.21 0.33 11.10
N ALA A 164 17.38 -0.95 10.77
CA ALA A 164 17.56 -1.38 9.39
C ALA A 164 16.19 -1.42 8.69
N PRO A 165 15.96 -0.63 7.64
CA PRO A 165 14.64 -0.51 7.03
C PRO A 165 14.40 -1.57 5.93
N VAL A 166 13.30 -2.31 6.07
CA VAL A 166 12.86 -3.32 5.10
C VAL A 166 11.46 -2.96 4.62
N VAL A 167 11.22 -2.93 3.31
CA VAL A 167 9.89 -2.75 2.71
C VAL A 167 9.44 -4.07 2.12
N PHE A 168 8.22 -4.49 2.44
CA PHE A 168 7.53 -5.55 1.71
C PHE A 168 6.46 -4.94 0.80
N THR A 169 6.60 -5.12 -0.51
CA THR A 169 5.62 -4.66 -1.49
C THR A 169 4.88 -5.81 -2.15
N TRP A 170 3.55 -5.75 -2.14
CA TRP A 170 2.68 -6.75 -2.75
C TRP A 170 1.96 -6.18 -3.98
N PRO A 171 1.40 -7.01 -4.89
CA PRO A 171 0.82 -6.56 -6.14
C PRO A 171 -0.45 -5.75 -5.93
N SER A 172 -0.31 -4.43 -6.04
CA SER A 172 -1.42 -3.50 -6.10
C SER A 172 -1.41 -2.77 -7.44
N ARG A 173 -2.57 -2.73 -8.09
CA ARG A 173 -2.77 -2.05 -9.37
C ARG A 173 -2.85 -0.53 -9.26
N ALA A 174 -2.75 0.02 -8.04
CA ALA A 174 -2.80 1.45 -7.81
C ALA A 174 -4.06 2.11 -8.40
N SER A 175 -5.20 1.40 -8.23
CA SER A 175 -6.51 1.75 -8.75
C SER A 175 -7.59 1.43 -7.73
N ILE A 176 -8.46 2.40 -7.41
CA ILE A 176 -9.59 2.15 -6.49
C ILE A 176 -10.58 1.09 -7.02
N PHE A 177 -10.63 0.92 -8.34
CA PHE A 177 -11.53 -0.02 -9.03
C PHE A 177 -11.01 -1.45 -9.02
N ASP A 178 -9.73 -1.65 -8.72
CA ASP A 178 -9.09 -2.96 -8.66
C ASP A 178 -9.02 -3.47 -7.20
N TYR A 179 -9.86 -2.96 -6.29
CA TYR A 179 -9.90 -3.34 -4.87
C TYR A 179 -9.95 -4.86 -4.64
N ASN A 180 -10.81 -5.59 -5.35
CA ASN A 180 -10.90 -7.04 -5.21
C ASN A 180 -9.62 -7.75 -5.70
N TYR A 181 -9.02 -7.26 -6.79
CA TYR A 181 -7.76 -7.80 -7.26
C TYR A 181 -6.66 -7.59 -6.22
N ASP A 182 -6.53 -6.37 -5.70
CA ASP A 182 -5.55 -6.01 -4.69
C ASP A 182 -5.75 -6.86 -3.41
N LYS A 183 -6.99 -7.06 -2.97
CA LYS A 183 -7.33 -7.95 -1.85
C LYS A 183 -6.85 -9.38 -2.09
N GLU A 184 -7.16 -9.97 -3.25
CA GLU A 184 -6.68 -11.32 -3.58
C GLU A 184 -5.14 -11.36 -3.73
N SER A 185 -4.52 -10.26 -4.16
CA SER A 185 -3.07 -10.15 -4.27
C SER A 185 -2.37 -10.02 -2.91
N THR A 186 -3.06 -9.50 -1.89
CA THR A 186 -2.57 -9.62 -0.51
C THR A 186 -2.50 -11.08 -0.08
N ASN A 187 -3.58 -11.85 -0.26
CA ASN A 187 -3.59 -13.28 0.05
C ASN A 187 -2.52 -14.05 -0.73
N TYR A 188 -2.34 -13.72 -2.03
CA TYR A 188 -1.27 -14.26 -2.86
C TYR A 188 0.14 -14.05 -2.26
N SER A 189 0.34 -12.91 -1.60
CA SER A 189 1.66 -12.50 -1.08
C SER A 189 1.92 -12.94 0.36
N ARG A 190 0.96 -13.62 1.01
CA ARG A 190 1.03 -14.04 2.41
C ARG A 190 2.26 -14.88 2.71
N ASP A 191 2.47 -15.92 1.91
CA ASP A 191 3.53 -16.89 2.12
C ASP A 191 4.91 -16.23 1.98
N ALA A 192 5.05 -15.30 1.03
CA ALA A 192 6.27 -14.55 0.83
C ALA A 192 6.57 -13.54 1.97
N LEU A 193 5.54 -12.95 2.57
CA LEU A 193 5.73 -12.10 3.76
C LEU A 193 6.14 -12.95 4.97
N GLU A 194 5.51 -14.12 5.18
CA GLU A 194 5.93 -15.06 6.22
C GLU A 194 7.40 -15.48 6.00
N GLU A 195 7.78 -15.80 4.77
CA GLU A 195 9.15 -16.17 4.39
C GLU A 195 10.15 -15.05 4.70
N LEU A 196 9.84 -13.80 4.32
CA LEU A 196 10.67 -12.63 4.65
C LEU A 196 10.85 -12.48 6.17
N LEU A 197 9.76 -12.53 6.93
CA LEU A 197 9.80 -12.36 8.39
C LEU A 197 10.58 -13.49 9.07
N THR A 198 10.39 -14.72 8.61
CA THR A 198 11.10 -15.90 9.12
C THR A 198 12.60 -15.78 8.88
N ARG A 199 13.03 -15.43 7.67
CA ARG A 199 14.45 -15.23 7.34
C ARG A 199 15.07 -14.07 8.11
N THR A 200 14.34 -12.96 8.21
CA THR A 200 14.79 -11.80 9.00
C THR A 200 14.99 -12.19 10.46
N ALA A 201 14.09 -12.97 11.05
CA ALA A 201 14.21 -13.45 12.42
C ALA A 201 15.35 -14.47 12.59
N ALA A 202 15.62 -15.30 11.58
CA ALA A 202 16.72 -16.26 11.59
C ALA A 202 18.11 -15.59 11.51
N ASN A 203 18.22 -14.42 10.90
CA ASN A 203 19.49 -13.72 10.74
C ASN A 203 20.15 -13.39 12.09
N PRO A 204 21.40 -13.86 12.36
CA PRO A 204 22.08 -13.61 13.63
C PRO A 204 22.37 -12.13 13.90
N ALA A 205 22.46 -11.27 12.88
CA ALA A 205 22.68 -9.83 13.09
C ALA A 205 21.43 -9.14 13.69
N VAL A 206 20.24 -9.67 13.43
CA VAL A 206 18.96 -9.11 13.90
C VAL A 206 18.72 -9.48 15.36
N GLY A 207 18.43 -8.48 16.18
CA GLY A 207 18.06 -8.63 17.60
C GLY A 207 16.57 -8.43 17.84
N ASP A 208 15.92 -7.54 17.09
CA ASP A 208 14.52 -7.17 17.26
C ASP A 208 13.88 -6.78 15.92
N ILE A 209 12.62 -7.14 15.73
CA ILE A 209 11.81 -6.85 14.54
C ILE A 209 10.53 -6.14 14.98
N THR A 210 10.32 -4.97 14.40
CA THR A 210 9.04 -4.27 14.42
C THR A 210 8.40 -4.33 13.04
N VAL A 211 7.15 -4.76 12.95
CA VAL A 211 6.38 -4.76 11.69
C VAL A 211 5.37 -3.62 11.73
N MET A 212 5.46 -2.69 10.78
CA MET A 212 4.51 -1.60 10.59
C MET A 212 3.72 -1.84 9.32
N ALA A 213 2.39 -1.90 9.43
CA ALA A 213 1.51 -2.15 8.31
C ALA A 213 0.41 -1.09 8.22
N HIS A 214 -0.01 -0.76 7.00
CA HIS A 214 -1.02 0.27 6.75
C HIS A 214 -2.21 -0.24 5.96
N SER A 215 -3.43 0.16 6.34
CA SER A 215 -4.66 -0.15 5.59
C SER A 215 -4.76 -1.64 5.26
N MET A 216 -4.92 -2.03 3.99
CA MET A 216 -5.02 -3.43 3.57
C MET A 216 -3.73 -4.25 3.84
N GLY A 217 -2.57 -3.61 4.00
CA GLY A 217 -1.34 -4.29 4.43
C GLY A 217 -1.43 -4.88 5.85
N THR A 218 -2.34 -4.35 6.67
CA THR A 218 -2.59 -4.89 8.03
C THR A 218 -3.25 -6.27 7.98
N TRP A 219 -4.19 -6.49 7.05
CA TRP A 219 -4.76 -7.81 6.77
C TRP A 219 -3.66 -8.82 6.44
N LEU A 220 -2.81 -8.46 5.47
CA LEU A 220 -1.70 -9.30 5.01
C LEU A 220 -0.74 -9.65 6.16
N THR A 221 -0.39 -8.64 6.95
CA THR A 221 0.54 -8.81 8.08
C THR A 221 -0.02 -9.76 9.13
N VAL A 222 -1.26 -9.55 9.57
CA VAL A 222 -1.90 -10.40 10.59
C VAL A 222 -2.07 -11.82 10.06
N GLU A 223 -2.43 -11.99 8.79
CA GLU A 223 -2.58 -13.31 8.19
C GLU A 223 -1.24 -14.04 8.03
N ALA A 224 -0.14 -13.36 7.68
CA ALA A 224 1.19 -13.95 7.64
C ALA A 224 1.69 -14.38 9.02
N LEU A 225 1.47 -13.55 10.06
CA LEU A 225 1.80 -13.91 11.45
C LEU A 225 0.96 -15.07 11.96
N ARG A 226 -0.34 -15.11 11.62
CA ARG A 226 -1.21 -16.24 11.92
C ARG A 226 -0.70 -17.51 11.25
N GLN A 227 -0.33 -17.45 9.97
CA GLN A 227 0.21 -18.60 9.25
C GLN A 227 1.50 -19.11 9.93
N MET A 228 2.41 -18.20 10.28
CA MET A 228 3.63 -18.52 11.02
C MET A 228 3.32 -19.25 12.33
N ALA A 229 2.36 -18.74 13.12
CA ALA A 229 1.95 -19.34 14.38
C ALA A 229 1.32 -20.73 14.19
N ILE A 230 0.51 -20.93 13.14
CA ILE A 230 -0.07 -22.24 12.84
C ILE A 230 1.00 -23.23 12.39
N ARG A 231 1.94 -22.79 11.56
CA ARG A 231 3.00 -23.65 11.00
C ARG A 231 4.04 -24.04 12.05
N ASN A 232 4.44 -23.11 12.90
CA ASN A 232 5.57 -23.27 13.82
C ASN A 232 5.14 -23.42 15.29
N GLY A 233 3.85 -23.27 15.60
CA GLY A 233 3.31 -23.26 16.96
C GLY A 233 3.49 -21.92 17.68
N HIS A 234 4.24 -20.97 17.11
CA HIS A 234 4.47 -19.63 17.66
C HIS A 234 4.86 -18.63 16.57
N VAL A 235 4.73 -17.34 16.86
CA VAL A 235 5.35 -16.27 16.07
C VAL A 235 6.84 -16.22 16.41
N ALA A 236 7.73 -15.96 15.43
CA ALA A 236 9.16 -15.90 15.67
C ALA A 236 9.51 -14.89 16.79
N GLY A 237 10.25 -15.33 17.81
CA GLY A 237 10.45 -14.55 19.05
C GLY A 237 11.25 -13.26 18.93
N LYS A 238 11.80 -12.93 17.74
CA LYS A 238 12.37 -11.61 17.47
C LYS A 238 11.35 -10.59 16.98
N ILE A 239 10.15 -11.04 16.57
CA ILE A 239 9.04 -10.16 16.20
C ILE A 239 8.36 -9.76 17.50
N ASN A 240 8.75 -8.61 18.06
CA ASN A 240 8.25 -8.15 19.35
C ASN A 240 7.13 -7.12 19.22
N ASN A 241 7.10 -6.35 18.12
CA ASN A 241 6.16 -5.25 17.96
C ASN A 241 5.47 -5.30 16.60
N VAL A 242 4.15 -5.13 16.59
CA VAL A 242 3.32 -5.01 15.39
C VAL A 242 2.48 -3.74 15.48
N ILE A 243 2.68 -2.84 14.53
CA ILE A 243 1.98 -1.57 14.42
C ILE A 243 1.00 -1.66 13.25
N LEU A 244 -0.30 -1.58 13.53
CA LEU A 244 -1.35 -1.56 12.52
C LEU A 244 -1.94 -0.16 12.45
N ALA A 245 -1.73 0.53 11.33
CA ALA A 245 -2.24 1.87 11.15
C ALA A 245 -3.42 1.92 10.18
N SER A 246 -4.53 2.52 10.63
CA SER A 246 -5.81 2.53 9.93
C SER A 246 -6.17 1.15 9.36
N PRO A 247 -6.18 0.07 10.15
CA PRO A 247 -6.33 -1.29 9.62
C PRO A 247 -7.63 -1.49 8.85
N ASP A 248 -7.49 -1.93 7.60
CA ASP A 248 -8.60 -2.32 6.74
C ASP A 248 -8.89 -3.82 6.91
N LEU A 249 -9.26 -4.17 8.14
CA LEU A 249 -9.49 -5.54 8.61
C LEU A 249 -10.82 -5.58 9.35
N ASP A 250 -11.62 -6.60 9.08
CA ASP A 250 -12.84 -6.88 9.85
C ASP A 250 -12.46 -7.20 11.31
N VAL A 251 -13.19 -6.61 12.26
CA VAL A 251 -12.88 -6.72 13.70
C VAL A 251 -13.05 -8.15 14.25
N ASP A 252 -14.03 -8.90 13.76
CA ASP A 252 -14.27 -10.28 14.17
C ASP A 252 -13.24 -11.22 13.54
N VAL A 253 -12.87 -10.98 12.27
CA VAL A 253 -11.77 -11.70 11.62
C VAL A 253 -10.46 -11.46 12.35
N PHE A 254 -10.16 -10.19 12.69
CA PHE A 254 -8.99 -9.87 13.51
C PHE A 254 -8.99 -10.63 14.83
N GLY A 255 -10.12 -10.65 15.55
CA GLY A 255 -10.24 -11.39 16.81
C GLY A 255 -9.89 -12.88 16.67
N ARG A 256 -10.38 -13.53 15.60
CA ARG A 256 -10.05 -14.93 15.29
C ARG A 256 -8.59 -15.13 14.92
N GLN A 257 -8.02 -14.23 14.12
CA GLN A 257 -6.61 -14.32 13.71
C GLN A 257 -5.68 -14.07 14.89
N PHE A 258 -5.95 -13.05 15.69
CA PHE A 258 -5.18 -12.70 16.89
C PHE A 258 -5.18 -13.83 17.92
N ALA A 259 -6.31 -14.51 18.13
CA ALA A 259 -6.38 -15.69 18.99
C ALA A 259 -5.50 -16.85 18.48
N SER A 260 -5.34 -16.97 17.16
CA SER A 260 -4.50 -18.01 16.53
C SER A 260 -2.99 -17.78 16.71
N LEU A 261 -2.57 -16.58 17.15
CA LEU A 261 -1.15 -16.27 17.40
C LEU A 261 -0.59 -16.96 18.65
N GLY A 262 -1.46 -17.51 19.51
CA GLY A 262 -1.05 -18.18 20.75
C GLY A 262 -0.76 -17.21 21.91
N LYS A 263 -0.03 -17.71 22.91
CA LYS A 263 0.30 -16.96 24.13
C LYS A 263 1.49 -16.03 23.93
N ASP A 264 2.52 -16.49 23.22
CA ASP A 264 3.78 -15.77 22.98
C ASP A 264 3.69 -14.88 21.72
N LYS A 265 2.64 -14.07 21.65
CA LYS A 265 2.38 -13.16 20.53
C LYS A 265 3.08 -11.81 20.72
N PRO A 266 3.42 -11.11 19.62
CA PRO A 266 4.00 -9.76 19.71
C PRO A 266 3.05 -8.76 20.37
N HIS A 267 3.61 -7.63 20.81
CA HIS A 267 2.84 -6.46 21.24
C HIS A 267 2.20 -5.78 20.04
N PHE A 268 0.86 -5.69 20.04
CA PHE A 268 0.12 -4.98 19.00
C PHE A 268 -0.20 -3.55 19.43
N THR A 269 0.14 -2.59 18.57
CA THR A 269 -0.35 -1.21 18.64
C THR A 269 -1.22 -0.91 17.43
N ILE A 270 -2.45 -0.45 17.65
CA ILE A 270 -3.39 -0.10 16.60
C ILE A 270 -3.63 1.40 16.62
N PHE A 271 -3.36 2.07 15.49
CA PHE A 271 -3.80 3.44 15.27
C PHE A 271 -5.16 3.43 14.59
N VAL A 272 -6.17 4.00 15.26
CA VAL A 272 -7.54 4.12 14.74
C VAL A 272 -7.88 5.58 14.48
N SER A 273 -8.80 5.80 13.54
CA SER A 273 -9.34 7.13 13.22
C SER A 273 -10.78 6.96 12.75
N GLN A 274 -11.73 7.47 13.53
CA GLN A 274 -13.16 7.37 13.18
C GLN A 274 -13.51 8.17 11.91
N ASP A 275 -12.73 9.22 11.62
CA ASP A 275 -12.94 10.12 10.47
C ASP A 275 -12.17 9.69 9.20
N ASP A 276 -11.65 8.46 9.16
CA ASP A 276 -10.84 7.99 8.03
C ASP A 276 -11.68 7.76 6.76
N ARG A 277 -11.53 8.66 5.78
CA ARG A 277 -12.29 8.61 4.51
C ARG A 277 -11.93 7.42 3.63
N ALA A 278 -10.70 6.93 3.68
CA ALA A 278 -10.27 5.79 2.86
C ALA A 278 -10.89 4.49 3.39
N LEU A 279 -10.95 4.33 4.72
CA LEU A 279 -11.66 3.22 5.34
C LEU A 279 -13.18 3.30 5.13
N ALA A 280 -13.78 4.49 5.12
CA ALA A 280 -15.20 4.65 4.79
C ALA A 280 -15.53 4.14 3.37
N LEU A 281 -14.62 4.37 2.42
CA LEU A 281 -14.73 3.81 1.08
C LEU A 281 -14.60 2.27 1.09
N SER A 282 -13.62 1.72 1.80
CA SER A 282 -13.45 0.25 1.92
C SER A 282 -14.68 -0.43 2.53
N ARG A 283 -15.26 0.16 3.59
CA ARG A 283 -16.51 -0.32 4.20
C ARG A 283 -17.63 -0.42 3.18
N ARG A 284 -17.84 0.63 2.38
CA ARG A 284 -18.86 0.63 1.33
C ARG A 284 -18.63 -0.46 0.30
N ILE A 285 -17.40 -0.63 -0.18
CA ILE A 285 -17.05 -1.65 -1.17
C ILE A 285 -17.22 -3.08 -0.59
N SER A 286 -16.97 -3.25 0.70
CA SER A 286 -17.00 -4.55 1.38
C SER A 286 -18.32 -4.86 2.10
N GLY A 287 -19.43 -4.23 1.70
CA GLY A 287 -20.76 -4.57 2.23
C GLY A 287 -21.09 -3.95 3.60
N ASN A 288 -20.52 -2.79 3.92
CA ASN A 288 -20.78 -1.99 5.12
C ASN A 288 -20.40 -2.66 6.45
N ILE A 289 -19.37 -3.49 6.42
CA ILE A 289 -18.80 -4.19 7.59
C ILE A 289 -17.92 -3.23 8.40
N ASP A 290 -17.91 -3.33 9.73
CA ASP A 290 -17.04 -2.50 10.58
C ASP A 290 -15.57 -2.85 10.41
N ARG A 291 -14.73 -1.82 10.22
CA ARG A 291 -13.28 -1.98 10.14
C ARG A 291 -12.62 -1.69 11.46
N LEU A 292 -11.64 -2.51 11.81
CA LEU A 292 -10.78 -2.36 12.98
C LEU A 292 -10.19 -0.94 13.08
N GLY A 293 -9.88 -0.30 11.96
CA GLY A 293 -9.33 1.06 11.94
C GLY A 293 -10.33 2.18 12.23
N GLN A 294 -11.63 1.89 12.26
CA GLN A 294 -12.72 2.87 12.49
C GLN A 294 -13.56 2.60 13.73
N ILE A 295 -13.21 1.58 14.54
CA ILE A 295 -13.93 1.32 15.78
C ILE A 295 -13.77 2.50 16.76
N ASP A 296 -14.75 2.67 17.66
CA ASP A 296 -14.53 3.44 18.88
C ASP A 296 -13.85 2.53 19.92
N PRO A 297 -12.55 2.74 20.24
CA PRO A 297 -11.85 1.88 21.19
C PRO A 297 -12.31 2.09 22.64
N SER A 298 -13.10 3.13 22.92
CA SER A 298 -13.67 3.40 24.24
C SER A 298 -15.07 2.82 24.44
N ALA A 299 -15.72 2.36 23.37
CA ALA A 299 -17.05 1.76 23.42
C ALA A 299 -17.00 0.24 23.65
N GLU A 300 -18.00 -0.30 24.34
CA GLU A 300 -18.20 -1.76 24.44
C GLU A 300 -18.85 -2.32 23.16
N PRO A 301 -18.52 -3.55 22.74
CA PRO A 301 -17.65 -4.53 23.42
C PRO A 301 -16.15 -4.38 23.10
N TYR A 302 -15.75 -3.36 22.34
CA TYR A 302 -14.38 -3.24 21.82
C TYR A 302 -13.36 -2.95 22.92
N ARG A 303 -13.69 -2.02 23.83
CA ARG A 303 -12.80 -1.64 24.94
C ARG A 303 -12.35 -2.85 25.74
N SER A 304 -13.29 -3.60 26.33
CA SER A 304 -12.97 -4.76 27.16
C SER A 304 -12.23 -5.86 26.37
N LYS A 305 -12.59 -6.10 25.10
CA LYS A 305 -11.92 -7.08 24.25
C LYS A 305 -10.46 -6.71 23.95
N LEU A 306 -10.19 -5.44 23.64
CA LEU A 306 -8.85 -4.95 23.31
C LEU A 306 -7.95 -4.91 24.55
N GLU A 307 -8.49 -4.47 25.70
CA GLU A 307 -7.79 -4.49 27.00
C GLU A 307 -7.43 -5.93 27.42
N ALA A 308 -8.39 -6.86 27.37
CA ALA A 308 -8.14 -8.27 27.69
C ALA A 308 -7.14 -8.94 26.73
N ALA A 309 -7.07 -8.47 25.49
CA ALA A 309 -6.11 -8.94 24.50
C ALA A 309 -4.69 -8.37 24.68
N GLY A 310 -4.51 -7.38 25.57
CA GLY A 310 -3.24 -6.67 25.76
C GLY A 310 -2.86 -5.80 24.56
N ILE A 311 -3.84 -5.35 23.77
CA ILE A 311 -3.63 -4.55 22.57
C ILE A 311 -3.62 -3.07 22.95
N THR A 312 -2.56 -2.37 22.56
CA THR A 312 -2.52 -0.91 22.69
C THR A 312 -3.27 -0.28 21.54
N VAL A 313 -4.20 0.63 21.84
CA VAL A 313 -4.95 1.36 20.81
C VAL A 313 -4.75 2.85 21.01
N LEU A 314 -4.36 3.53 19.94
CA LEU A 314 -4.10 4.96 19.89
C LEU A 314 -5.14 5.59 18.96
N ASP A 315 -6.04 6.36 19.54
CA ASP A 315 -7.11 7.04 18.80
C ASP A 315 -6.61 8.39 18.28
N LEU A 316 -6.35 8.46 16.97
CA LEU A 316 -5.86 9.67 16.32
C LEU A 316 -6.91 10.79 16.27
N THR A 317 -8.20 10.47 16.35
CA THR A 317 -9.28 11.47 16.48
C THR A 317 -9.13 12.20 17.81
N LYS A 318 -8.80 11.48 18.90
CA LYS A 318 -8.67 12.05 20.25
C LYS A 318 -7.29 12.64 20.56
N LEU A 319 -6.21 12.12 19.97
CA LEU A 319 -4.86 12.65 20.15
C LEU A 319 -4.69 14.08 19.59
N LYS A 320 -5.39 14.43 18.50
CA LYS A 320 -5.46 15.82 18.01
C LYS A 320 -6.19 16.76 18.97
N GLY A 321 -7.05 16.22 19.83
CA GLY A 321 -7.83 16.95 20.83
C GLY A 321 -7.18 17.06 22.21
N GLY A 322 -5.98 16.48 22.42
CA GLY A 322 -5.23 16.59 23.68
C GLY A 322 -5.67 15.62 24.81
N ASP A 323 -6.23 14.45 24.47
CA ASP A 323 -6.69 13.47 25.46
C ASP A 323 -5.55 12.86 26.31
N ARG A 324 -5.64 13.00 27.64
CA ARG A 324 -4.57 12.62 28.60
C ARG A 324 -4.30 11.11 28.66
N LEU A 325 -5.32 10.27 28.47
CA LEU A 325 -5.17 8.81 28.53
C LEU A 325 -4.44 8.25 27.31
N ASN A 326 -4.80 8.72 26.11
CA ASN A 326 -4.05 8.38 24.89
C ASN A 326 -2.62 8.91 24.94
N HIS A 327 -2.39 10.11 25.50
CA HIS A 327 -1.04 10.62 25.73
C HIS A 327 -0.20 9.74 26.67
N GLY A 328 -0.79 9.18 27.74
CA GLY A 328 -0.10 8.26 28.64
C GLY A 328 0.32 6.96 27.94
N LYS A 329 -0.62 6.29 27.25
CA LYS A 329 -0.33 5.07 26.47
C LYS A 329 0.73 5.32 25.40
N PHE A 330 0.65 6.46 24.73
CA PHE A 330 1.64 6.87 23.74
C PHE A 330 3.02 7.08 24.35
N ALA A 331 3.11 7.78 25.49
CA ALA A 331 4.36 8.01 26.20
C ALA A 331 5.01 6.72 26.73
N GLU A 332 4.23 5.67 27.02
CA GLU A 332 4.71 4.36 27.48
C GLU A 332 5.03 3.37 26.34
N SER A 333 4.68 3.70 25.10
CA SER A 333 4.89 2.82 23.94
C SER A 333 6.38 2.61 23.62
N PRO A 334 6.76 1.55 22.87
CA PRO A 334 8.13 1.40 22.37
C PRO A 334 8.61 2.62 21.59
N GLU A 335 9.91 2.93 21.60
CA GLU A 335 10.49 4.11 20.95
C GLU A 335 10.05 4.26 19.48
N VAL A 336 10.11 3.17 18.70
CA VAL A 336 9.69 3.17 17.29
C VAL A 336 8.20 3.54 17.13
N VAL A 337 7.34 3.11 18.06
CA VAL A 337 5.92 3.47 18.06
C VAL A 337 5.75 4.96 18.35
N LYS A 338 6.54 5.54 19.27
CA LYS A 338 6.51 6.98 19.56
C LYS A 338 6.91 7.79 18.34
N LEU A 339 8.07 7.47 17.76
CA LEU A 339 8.59 8.19 16.60
C LEU A 339 7.62 8.16 15.42
N ILE A 340 6.99 7.01 15.17
CA ILE A 340 5.97 6.88 14.12
C ILE A 340 4.70 7.63 14.52
N GLY A 341 4.19 7.43 15.74
CA GLY A 341 2.94 8.05 16.18
C GLY A 341 3.02 9.57 16.27
N ASP A 342 4.15 10.15 16.67
CA ASP A 342 4.39 11.61 16.66
C ASP A 342 4.17 12.18 15.25
N ARG A 343 4.67 11.47 14.24
CA ARG A 343 4.46 11.83 12.84
C ARG A 343 3.00 11.72 12.42
N LEU A 344 2.29 10.66 12.82
CA LEU A 344 0.86 10.48 12.51
C LEU A 344 -0.01 11.56 13.15
N ILE A 345 0.27 11.90 14.41
CA ILE A 345 -0.40 12.97 15.15
C ILE A 345 -0.18 14.31 14.47
N ALA A 346 1.04 14.57 13.99
CA ALA A 346 1.38 15.75 13.19
C ALA A 346 0.71 15.78 11.79
N GLY A 347 -0.09 14.76 11.43
CA GLY A 347 -0.85 14.69 10.19
C GLY A 347 -0.09 14.10 9.00
N GLN A 348 1.05 13.44 9.24
CA GLN A 348 1.75 12.69 8.20
C GLN A 348 0.92 11.49 7.73
N THR A 349 0.81 11.31 6.42
CA THR A 349 0.18 10.13 5.84
C THR A 349 1.18 8.97 5.77
N ILE A 350 0.70 7.74 6.01
CA ILE A 350 1.52 6.52 5.93
C ILE A 350 1.58 5.97 4.50
N THR A 351 0.69 6.42 3.63
CA THR A 351 0.68 6.10 2.21
C THR A 351 0.35 7.34 1.38
N ASP A 352 0.71 7.28 0.10
CA ASP A 352 0.43 8.27 -0.92
C ASP A 352 -0.82 7.95 -1.76
N SER A 353 -1.69 7.06 -1.28
CA SER A 353 -2.94 6.65 -1.91
C SER A 353 -3.95 7.81 -1.98
N ASN A 354 -3.75 8.77 -2.88
CA ASN A 354 -4.73 9.81 -3.16
C ASN A 354 -5.91 9.21 -3.94
N VAL A 355 -7.10 9.23 -3.33
CA VAL A 355 -8.38 9.00 -4.01
C VAL A 355 -8.80 10.33 -4.63
N GLY A 356 -8.76 10.45 -5.95
CA GLY A 356 -9.18 11.66 -6.65
C GLY A 356 -10.69 11.94 -6.46
N LEU A 357 -11.13 13.19 -6.63
CA LEU A 357 -12.56 13.55 -6.56
C LEU A 357 -13.40 12.73 -7.55
N GLY A 358 -12.88 12.48 -8.76
CA GLY A 358 -13.53 11.65 -9.75
C GLY A 358 -13.63 10.19 -9.33
N GLU A 359 -12.54 9.60 -8.84
CA GLU A 359 -12.52 8.24 -8.28
C GLU A 359 -13.53 8.08 -7.11
N ALA A 360 -13.60 9.06 -6.22
CA ALA A 360 -14.56 9.05 -5.11
C ALA A 360 -16.03 9.06 -5.59
N VAL A 361 -16.35 9.87 -6.60
CA VAL A 361 -17.70 9.90 -7.21
C VAL A 361 -18.00 8.58 -7.91
N GLY A 362 -17.04 8.02 -8.65
CA GLY A 362 -17.18 6.72 -9.29
C GLY A 362 -17.45 5.58 -8.30
N ALA A 363 -16.78 5.60 -7.15
CA ALA A 363 -17.02 4.61 -6.10
C ALA A 363 -18.41 4.72 -5.44
N VAL A 364 -18.93 5.94 -5.26
CA VAL A 364 -20.31 6.15 -4.79
C VAL A 364 -21.31 5.54 -5.78
N ALA A 365 -21.08 5.73 -7.08
CA ALA A 365 -21.92 5.13 -8.11
C ALA A 365 -21.84 3.58 -8.13
N MET A 366 -20.67 2.98 -7.83
CA MET A 366 -20.54 1.51 -7.70
C MET A 366 -21.38 0.94 -6.54
N GLY A 367 -21.41 1.62 -5.38
CA GLY A 367 -22.21 1.18 -4.24
C GLY A 367 -23.72 1.20 -4.53
N ALA A 368 -24.19 2.14 -5.35
CA ALA A 368 -25.58 2.19 -5.80
C ALA A 368 -25.91 1.14 -6.88
N ALA A 369 -24.93 0.72 -7.69
CA ALA A 369 -25.14 -0.30 -8.72
C ALA A 369 -25.30 -1.72 -8.15
N GLN A 370 -24.70 -2.02 -6.99
CA GLN A 370 -24.84 -3.33 -6.33
C GLN A 370 -26.27 -3.62 -5.84
N THR A 371 -27.16 -2.62 -5.76
CA THR A 371 -28.57 -2.81 -5.39
C THR A 371 -29.50 -3.20 -6.56
N ALA A 372 -29.00 -3.28 -7.79
CA ALA A 372 -29.76 -3.73 -8.96
C ALA A 372 -29.07 -4.92 -9.63
N GLY A 373 -29.72 -6.08 -9.63
CA GLY A 373 -29.15 -7.35 -10.07
C GLY A 373 -28.70 -7.37 -11.54
N SER A 374 -27.44 -7.78 -11.74
CA SER A 374 -26.80 -8.33 -12.95
C SER A 374 -26.82 -7.53 -14.27
N ALA A 375 -25.63 -7.47 -14.88
CA ALA A 375 -25.27 -6.95 -16.21
C ALA A 375 -25.27 -5.41 -16.39
N VAL A 376 -24.24 -4.75 -15.86
CA VAL A 376 -23.79 -3.45 -16.41
C VAL A 376 -22.29 -3.50 -16.65
N GLY A 377 -21.92 -3.59 -17.92
CA GLY A 377 -20.55 -3.36 -18.38
C GLY A 377 -20.17 -1.90 -18.16
N VAL A 378 -19.04 -1.71 -17.50
CA VAL A 378 -18.13 -0.55 -17.52
C VAL A 378 -18.70 0.71 -18.21
N ALA A 379 -19.43 1.54 -17.47
CA ALA A 379 -19.86 2.88 -17.93
C ALA A 379 -19.72 3.98 -16.86
N VAL A 380 -19.01 3.71 -15.75
CA VAL A 380 -18.91 4.64 -14.61
C VAL A 380 -17.62 5.49 -14.66
N SER A 381 -16.58 5.07 -15.38
CA SER A 381 -15.28 5.76 -15.42
C SER A 381 -15.09 6.73 -16.60
N THR A 382 -15.93 6.66 -17.65
CA THR A 382 -15.72 7.37 -18.93
C THR A 382 -15.63 8.90 -18.79
N PRO A 383 -16.47 9.58 -18.00
CA PRO A 383 -16.34 11.04 -17.83
C PRO A 383 -15.11 11.42 -16.98
N ILE A 384 -14.69 10.56 -16.04
CA ILE A 384 -13.62 10.86 -15.08
C ILE A 384 -12.24 10.66 -15.69
N ALA A 385 -12.07 9.63 -16.53
CA ALA A 385 -10.82 9.34 -17.23
C ALA A 385 -10.36 10.48 -18.17
N ILE A 386 -11.27 11.38 -18.56
CA ILE A 386 -10.97 12.56 -19.38
C ILE A 386 -10.12 13.57 -18.59
N PHE A 387 -10.30 13.65 -17.26
CA PHE A 387 -9.75 14.73 -16.43
C PHE A 387 -8.73 14.27 -15.37
N ASP A 388 -8.63 12.97 -15.09
CA ASP A 388 -7.63 12.42 -14.17
C ASP A 388 -6.67 11.44 -14.88
N PRO A 389 -5.38 11.82 -15.06
CA PRO A 389 -4.40 10.96 -15.73
C PRO A 389 -4.16 9.62 -15.03
N ARG A 390 -4.36 9.52 -13.71
CA ARG A 390 -4.27 8.24 -12.99
C ARG A 390 -5.43 7.33 -13.39
N THR A 391 -6.66 7.83 -13.32
CA THR A 391 -7.87 7.13 -13.77
C THR A 391 -7.78 6.72 -15.24
N ARG A 392 -7.28 7.61 -16.12
CA ARG A 392 -7.09 7.30 -17.55
C ARG A 392 -6.19 6.10 -17.77
N ARG A 393 -5.02 6.07 -17.11
CA ARG A 393 -4.09 4.92 -17.22
C ARG A 393 -4.70 3.63 -16.68
N ASN A 394 -5.37 3.72 -15.54
CA ASN A 394 -6.04 2.56 -14.94
C ASN A 394 -7.13 2.03 -15.88
N TYR A 395 -7.87 2.92 -16.55
CA TYR A 395 -8.87 2.59 -17.56
C TYR A 395 -8.26 1.95 -18.81
N ASP A 396 -7.19 2.54 -19.38
CA ASP A 396 -6.49 1.96 -20.53
C ASP A 396 -5.97 0.55 -20.22
N ALA A 397 -5.46 0.34 -19.00
CA ALA A 397 -5.03 -0.97 -18.53
C ALA A 397 -6.21 -1.95 -18.38
N GLN A 398 -7.36 -1.50 -17.85
CA GLN A 398 -8.58 -2.30 -17.78
C GLN A 398 -9.08 -2.72 -19.17
N LEU A 399 -9.09 -1.81 -20.15
CA LEU A 399 -9.47 -2.12 -21.53
C LEU A 399 -8.53 -3.13 -22.19
N LYS A 400 -7.21 -2.96 -22.00
CA LYS A 400 -6.23 -3.95 -22.50
C LYS A 400 -6.47 -5.34 -21.91
N ARG A 401 -6.75 -5.43 -20.59
CA ARG A 401 -7.07 -6.70 -19.93
C ARG A 401 -8.38 -7.30 -20.44
N LEU A 402 -9.41 -6.49 -20.66
CA LEU A 402 -10.66 -6.96 -21.27
C LEU A 402 -10.40 -7.54 -22.66
N GLY A 403 -9.65 -6.83 -23.50
CA GLY A 403 -9.25 -7.31 -24.82
C GLY A 403 -8.48 -8.62 -24.77
N GLN A 404 -7.52 -8.76 -23.85
CA GLN A 404 -6.79 -10.01 -23.63
C GLN A 404 -7.70 -11.15 -23.17
N SER A 405 -8.61 -10.89 -22.23
CA SER A 405 -9.57 -11.90 -21.76
C SER A 405 -10.51 -12.36 -22.87
N MET A 406 -11.00 -11.44 -23.72
CA MET A 406 -11.82 -11.77 -24.88
C MET A 406 -11.04 -12.57 -25.91
N ASN A 407 -9.77 -12.21 -26.17
CA ASN A 407 -8.91 -12.94 -27.09
C ASN A 407 -8.60 -14.36 -26.59
N ASN A 408 -8.38 -14.53 -25.28
CA ASN A 408 -8.19 -15.85 -24.65
C ASN A 408 -9.47 -16.69 -24.69
N THR A 409 -10.64 -16.09 -24.49
CA THR A 409 -11.92 -16.80 -24.63
C THR A 409 -12.16 -17.24 -26.07
N VAL A 410 -11.91 -16.36 -27.06
CA VAL A 410 -12.03 -16.72 -28.49
C VAL A 410 -11.01 -17.78 -28.88
N GLY A 411 -9.78 -17.71 -28.37
CA GLY A 411 -8.74 -18.74 -28.56
C GLY A 411 -9.13 -20.09 -27.96
N SER A 412 -9.65 -20.12 -26.73
CA SER A 412 -10.12 -21.35 -26.10
C SER A 412 -11.33 -21.98 -26.82
N VAL A 413 -12.21 -21.17 -27.38
CA VAL A 413 -13.31 -21.63 -28.24
C VAL A 413 -12.76 -22.17 -29.55
N GLY A 414 -11.77 -21.49 -30.17
CA GLY A 414 -11.07 -21.97 -31.36
C GLY A 414 -10.38 -23.33 -31.18
N ASP A 415 -9.67 -23.54 -30.07
CA ASP A 415 -9.00 -24.81 -29.77
C ASP A 415 -9.99 -25.94 -29.48
N SER A 416 -11.11 -25.64 -28.81
CA SER A 416 -12.18 -26.62 -28.60
C SER A 416 -12.97 -26.98 -29.87
N VAL A 417 -12.94 -26.12 -30.90
CA VAL A 417 -13.52 -26.40 -32.23
C VAL A 417 -12.51 -27.09 -33.16
N GLY A 418 -11.20 -26.86 -32.96
CA GLY A 418 -10.12 -27.52 -33.71
C GLY A 418 -9.83 -28.97 -33.31
N ALA A 419 -10.15 -29.37 -32.06
CA ALA A 419 -9.97 -30.74 -31.57
C ALA A 419 -11.05 -31.75 -32.04
N GLY A 420 -11.97 -31.33 -32.92
CA GLY A 420 -13.16 -32.10 -33.33
C GLY A 420 -13.16 -32.70 -34.73
N LEU A 421 -12.08 -32.60 -35.52
CA LEU A 421 -12.02 -33.19 -36.87
C LEU A 421 -10.98 -34.31 -36.94
N PRO A 422 -11.38 -35.59 -36.99
CA PRO A 422 -10.48 -36.66 -37.40
C PRO A 422 -10.22 -36.53 -38.91
N GLU A 423 -8.95 -36.50 -39.32
CA GLU A 423 -8.58 -36.77 -40.72
C GLU A 423 -9.05 -38.17 -41.09
N SER A 424 -9.91 -38.26 -42.11
CA SER A 424 -10.35 -39.51 -42.71
C SER A 424 -9.41 -39.90 -43.86
N GLN A 425 -8.69 -41.01 -43.63
CA GLN A 425 -7.98 -41.91 -44.57
C GLN A 425 -6.85 -41.37 -45.45
#